data_AF-A0A3L7ZSP1-F1
#
_entry.id   AF-A0A3L7ZSP1-F1
#
_cell.length_a   1.000
_cell.length_b   1.000
_cell.length_c   1.000
_cell.angle_alpha   90.00
_cell.angle_beta   90.00
_cell.angle_gamma   90.00
#
_symmetry.space_group_name_H-M   'P 1'
#
loop_
_entity.id
_entity.type
_entity.pdbx_description
1 polymer ?
#
loop_
_entity_poly.entity_id
_entity_poly.type
_entity_poly.pdbx_seq_one_letter_code
_entity_poly.pdbx_strand_id
1 'polypeptide(L)'
;MRELFMKHKENLRDLLRFGLLRTEELKNPGLYNGKLGMIILFYEYSRYSEDILYEQFADEMMDTILELPDSLPFRFADGLTGIGWGITYLLREKFIEGDIEEILSEVDEKLSNIKSYNAAYKEDYGLYSAMRMNYKKAVVKKDLVPDSSYDEGKILGQIWNSCLSLSK
;
A
#
# COMPACT_ATOMS: atom_id res chain seq x y z
N MET A 1 -8.72 -7.29 2.36
CA MET A 1 -7.76 -8.40 2.52
C MET A 1 -8.36 -9.66 3.16
N ARG A 2 -9.14 -9.54 4.26
CA ARG A 2 -9.76 -10.66 5.00
C ARG A 2 -10.36 -11.80 4.17
N GLU A 3 -11.13 -11.50 3.13
CA GLU A 3 -11.73 -12.53 2.27
C GLU A 3 -10.69 -13.40 1.56
N LEU A 4 -9.55 -12.82 1.15
CA LEU A 4 -8.44 -13.54 0.53
C LEU A 4 -7.78 -14.49 1.54
N PHE A 5 -7.57 -14.03 2.77
CA PHE A 5 -7.07 -14.88 3.84
C PHE A 5 -8.00 -16.07 4.12
N MET A 6 -9.30 -15.85 4.18
CA MET A 6 -10.29 -16.92 4.36
C MET A 6 -10.28 -17.91 3.20
N LYS A 7 -10.18 -17.42 1.96
CA LYS A 7 -10.12 -18.23 0.75
C LYS A 7 -8.87 -19.13 0.71
N HIS A 8 -7.75 -18.65 1.25
CA HIS A 8 -6.47 -19.34 1.24
C HIS A 8 -6.07 -19.91 2.62
N LYS A 9 -7.01 -20.08 3.55
CA LYS A 9 -6.73 -20.44 4.95
C LYS A 9 -5.84 -21.68 5.12
N GLU A 10 -5.94 -22.65 4.20
CA GLU A 10 -5.23 -23.93 4.28
C GLU A 10 -3.72 -23.79 4.06
N ASN A 11 -3.29 -22.83 3.24
CA ASN A 11 -1.88 -22.58 2.91
C ASN A 11 -1.38 -21.17 3.30
N LEU A 12 -2.25 -20.35 3.90
CA LEU A 12 -1.94 -18.96 4.25
C LEU A 12 -0.68 -18.81 5.10
N ARG A 13 -0.49 -19.67 6.10
CA ARG A 13 0.70 -19.62 6.97
C ARG A 13 1.98 -19.90 6.19
N ASP A 14 1.96 -20.84 5.26
CA ASP A 14 3.14 -21.17 4.45
C ASP A 14 3.45 -20.04 3.45
N LEU A 15 2.42 -19.44 2.85
CA LEU A 15 2.57 -18.25 2.00
C LEU A 15 3.18 -17.08 2.79
N LEU A 16 2.74 -16.84 4.02
CA LEU A 16 3.26 -15.75 4.85
C LEU A 16 4.69 -16.02 5.30
N ARG A 17 5.04 -17.26 5.67
CA ARG A 17 6.42 -17.65 5.99
C ARG A 17 7.36 -17.43 4.80
N PHE A 18 6.91 -17.82 3.60
CA PHE A 18 7.64 -17.53 2.38
C PHE A 18 7.77 -16.02 2.14
N GLY A 19 6.69 -15.28 2.40
CA GLY A 19 6.67 -13.83 2.37
C GLY A 19 7.71 -13.18 3.29
N LEU A 20 7.81 -13.62 4.55
CA LEU A 20 8.79 -13.11 5.51
C LEU A 20 10.21 -13.20 4.96
N LEU A 21 10.60 -14.38 4.48
CA LEU A 21 11.93 -14.61 3.90
C LEU A 21 12.20 -13.73 2.68
N ARG A 22 11.19 -13.58 1.80
CA ARG A 22 11.31 -12.79 0.58
C ARG A 22 11.42 -11.30 0.85
N THR A 23 10.73 -10.78 1.86
CA THR A 23 10.62 -9.32 2.04
C THR A 23 11.95 -8.70 2.44
N GLU A 24 12.76 -9.43 3.20
CA GLU A 24 14.15 -9.07 3.51
C GLU A 24 15.01 -8.87 2.25
N GLU A 25 14.78 -9.67 1.20
CA GLU A 25 15.54 -9.61 -0.05
C GLU A 25 14.99 -8.60 -1.07
N LEU A 26 13.73 -8.15 -0.91
CA LEU A 26 13.10 -7.22 -1.84
C LEU A 26 13.78 -5.86 -1.77
N LYS A 27 14.34 -5.39 -2.89
CA LYS A 27 14.90 -4.03 -2.98
C LYS A 27 13.88 -2.97 -3.39
N ASN A 28 12.78 -3.39 -3.99
CA ASN A 28 11.74 -2.49 -4.48
C ASN A 28 10.88 -1.99 -3.31
N PRO A 29 10.85 -0.68 -3.01
CA PRO A 29 10.01 -0.12 -1.94
C PRO A 29 8.52 -0.03 -2.34
N GLY A 30 8.19 -0.27 -3.61
CA GLY A 30 6.85 -0.07 -4.15
C GLY A 30 5.76 -1.00 -3.63
N LEU A 31 4.56 -0.84 -4.20
CA LEU A 31 3.32 -1.46 -3.72
C LEU A 31 3.12 -2.88 -4.24
N TYR A 32 3.24 -3.09 -5.55
CA TYR A 32 3.09 -4.40 -6.18
C TYR A 32 4.45 -5.07 -6.33
N ASN A 33 4.55 -6.32 -5.89
CA ASN A 33 5.82 -7.05 -5.84
C ASN A 33 6.94 -6.20 -5.18
N GLY A 34 6.59 -5.51 -4.09
CA GLY A 34 7.47 -4.60 -3.39
C GLY A 34 7.22 -4.68 -1.89
N LYS A 35 8.15 -4.07 -1.13
CA LYS A 35 8.16 -4.12 0.33
C LYS A 35 6.88 -3.57 0.94
N LEU A 36 6.35 -2.44 0.44
CA LEU A 36 5.14 -1.84 1.00
C LEU A 36 3.91 -2.74 0.85
N GLY A 37 3.79 -3.48 -0.26
CA GLY A 37 2.73 -4.47 -0.43
C GLY A 37 2.80 -5.61 0.59
N MET A 38 4.01 -6.10 0.87
CA MET A 38 4.25 -7.11 1.91
C MET A 38 3.93 -6.58 3.31
N ILE A 39 4.35 -5.35 3.62
CA ILE A 39 4.04 -4.67 4.89
C ILE A 39 2.53 -4.58 5.11
N ILE A 40 1.77 -4.13 4.09
CA ILE A 40 0.29 -4.10 4.15
C ILE A 40 -0.28 -5.50 4.42
N LEU A 41 0.26 -6.54 3.79
CA LEU A 41 -0.19 -7.91 4.03
C LEU A 41 0.06 -8.38 5.47
N PHE A 42 1.21 -8.04 6.06
CA PHE A 42 1.54 -8.43 7.43
C PHE A 42 0.68 -7.69 8.46
N TYR A 43 0.47 -6.38 8.30
CA TYR A 43 -0.47 -5.62 9.13
C TYR A 43 -1.89 -6.19 9.06
N GLU A 44 -2.40 -6.41 7.85
CA GLU A 44 -3.71 -7.02 7.64
C GLU A 44 -3.81 -8.41 8.27
N TYR A 45 -2.75 -9.21 8.16
CA TYR A 45 -2.73 -10.56 8.72
C TYR A 45 -2.66 -10.54 10.25
N SER A 46 -1.86 -9.66 10.86
CA SER A 46 -1.84 -9.44 12.32
C SER A 46 -3.25 -9.17 12.82
N ARG A 47 -3.95 -8.19 12.23
CA ARG A 47 -5.34 -7.85 12.58
C ARG A 47 -6.32 -9.01 12.36
N TYR A 48 -6.14 -9.78 11.29
CA TYR A 48 -7.01 -10.92 10.98
C TYR A 48 -6.83 -12.10 11.95
N SER A 49 -5.58 -12.41 12.31
CA SER A 49 -5.21 -13.59 13.08
C SER A 49 -5.03 -13.33 14.57
N GLU A 50 -5.03 -12.06 14.98
CA GLU A 50 -4.70 -11.59 16.32
C GLU A 50 -3.26 -11.96 16.74
N ASP A 51 -2.36 -12.13 15.76
CA ASP A 51 -0.95 -12.44 15.96
C ASP A 51 -0.07 -11.19 15.76
N ILE A 52 0.24 -10.53 16.88
CA ILE A 52 0.99 -9.27 16.94
C ILE A 52 2.40 -9.36 16.34
N LEU A 53 2.97 -10.57 16.21
CA LEU A 53 4.31 -10.74 15.64
C LEU A 53 4.40 -10.23 14.20
N TYR A 54 3.32 -10.30 13.43
CA TYR A 54 3.30 -9.78 12.07
C TYR A 54 3.22 -8.26 12.01
N GLU A 55 2.61 -7.62 13.01
CA GLU A 55 2.61 -6.16 13.15
C GLU A 55 4.01 -5.67 13.53
N GLN A 56 4.65 -6.30 14.52
CA GLN A 56 6.03 -5.98 14.91
C GLN A 56 7.00 -6.10 13.74
N PHE A 57 6.87 -7.15 12.94
CA PHE A 57 7.67 -7.30 11.73
C PHE A 57 7.37 -6.20 10.71
N ALA A 58 6.10 -5.86 10.50
CA ALA A 58 5.69 -4.80 9.58
C ALA A 58 6.23 -3.42 10.02
N ASP A 59 6.25 -3.13 11.32
CA ASP A 59 6.83 -1.92 11.90
C ASP A 59 8.33 -1.83 11.58
N GLU A 60 9.10 -2.89 11.87
CA GLU A 60 10.55 -2.95 11.60
C GLU A 60 10.87 -2.69 10.11
N MET A 61 10.02 -3.22 9.22
CA MET A 61 10.18 -3.04 7.79
C MET A 61 9.81 -1.63 7.30
N MET A 62 8.90 -0.95 8.00
CA MET A 62 8.37 0.35 7.59
C MET A 62 9.44 1.44 7.59
N ASP A 63 10.40 1.37 8.52
CA ASP A 63 11.55 2.29 8.57
C ASP A 63 12.31 2.31 7.22
N THR A 64 12.40 1.16 6.55
CA THR A 64 13.08 1.05 5.24
C THR A 64 12.29 1.65 4.07
N ILE A 65 10.98 1.91 4.25
CA ILE A 65 10.15 2.59 3.25
C ILE A 65 10.24 4.10 3.38
N LEU A 66 10.42 4.62 4.60
CA LEU A 66 10.47 6.06 4.85
C LEU A 66 11.75 6.70 4.29
N GLU A 67 12.83 5.91 4.11
CA GLU A 67 14.04 6.30 3.38
C GLU A 67 13.87 6.08 1.86
N LEU A 68 13.02 6.87 1.21
CA LEU A 68 12.77 6.72 -0.23
C LEU A 68 14.01 7.07 -1.07
N PRO A 69 14.34 6.28 -2.11
CA PRO A 69 15.36 6.66 -3.07
C PRO A 69 15.03 7.99 -3.78
N ASP A 70 16.04 8.82 -4.04
CA ASP A 70 15.90 10.12 -4.70
C ASP A 70 15.10 10.06 -6.01
N SER A 71 15.30 8.97 -6.77
CA SER A 71 14.61 8.72 -8.03
C SER A 71 13.77 7.45 -7.97
N LEU A 72 12.45 7.63 -7.88
CA LEU A 72 11.47 6.56 -8.07
C LEU A 72 10.58 6.86 -9.29
N PRO A 73 10.09 5.82 -9.98
CA PRO A 73 9.05 5.99 -11.00
C PRO A 73 7.80 6.64 -10.40
N PHE A 74 6.97 7.25 -11.25
CA PHE A 74 5.66 7.78 -10.83
C PHE A 74 4.54 6.74 -10.87
N ARG A 75 4.85 5.52 -11.31
CA ARG A 75 3.87 4.46 -11.55
C ARG A 75 3.24 3.93 -10.27
N PHE A 76 2.02 3.43 -10.38
CA PHE A 76 1.31 2.89 -9.22
C PHE A 76 1.90 1.58 -8.70
N ALA A 77 2.43 0.74 -9.60
CA ALA A 77 2.95 -0.57 -9.20
C ALA A 77 4.19 -0.47 -8.30
N ASP A 78 5.18 0.32 -8.70
CA ASP A 78 6.53 0.32 -8.12
C ASP A 78 7.09 1.73 -7.88
N GLY A 79 6.22 2.72 -7.80
CA GLY A 79 6.58 4.13 -7.76
C GLY A 79 5.82 4.96 -6.75
N LEU A 80 6.03 6.28 -6.82
CA LEU A 80 5.56 7.25 -5.82
C LEU A 80 4.04 7.24 -5.60
N THR A 81 3.24 7.06 -6.66
CA THR A 81 1.77 7.00 -6.53
C THR A 81 1.33 5.77 -5.73
N GLY A 82 1.97 4.63 -5.93
CA GLY A 82 1.70 3.40 -5.17
C GLY A 82 2.16 3.50 -3.72
N ILE A 83 3.33 4.09 -3.50
CA ILE A 83 3.86 4.33 -2.14
C ILE A 83 2.94 5.27 -1.36
N GLY A 84 2.58 6.41 -1.97
CA GLY A 84 1.64 7.34 -1.37
C GLY A 84 0.27 6.72 -1.09
N TRP A 85 -0.21 5.86 -2.00
CA TRP A 85 -1.45 5.10 -1.78
C TRP A 85 -1.33 4.16 -0.57
N GLY A 86 -0.26 3.38 -0.49
CA GLY A 86 -0.05 2.42 0.59
C GLY A 86 0.14 3.09 1.96
N ILE A 87 0.89 4.18 2.04
CA ILE A 87 1.03 4.96 3.29
C ILE A 87 -0.33 5.54 3.71
N THR A 88 -1.10 6.09 2.76
CA THR A 88 -2.46 6.59 3.03
C THR A 88 -3.36 5.47 3.55
N TYR A 89 -3.25 4.26 3.00
CA TYR A 89 -3.97 3.08 3.46
C TYR A 89 -3.63 2.73 4.90
N LEU A 90 -2.34 2.61 5.22
CA LEU A 90 -1.88 2.27 6.56
C LEU A 90 -2.34 3.28 7.61
N LEU A 91 -2.26 4.59 7.30
CA LEU A 91 -2.77 5.65 8.18
C LEU A 91 -4.30 5.59 8.34
N ARG A 92 -5.04 5.40 7.24
CA ARG A 92 -6.51 5.35 7.28
C ARG A 92 -7.01 4.19 8.14
N GLU A 93 -6.38 3.04 7.97
CA GLU A 93 -6.72 1.82 8.70
C GLU A 93 -6.16 1.82 10.12
N LYS A 94 -5.37 2.83 10.52
CA LYS A 94 -4.72 2.94 11.84
C LYS A 94 -3.74 1.79 12.12
N PHE A 95 -3.04 1.35 11.09
CA PHE A 95 -1.87 0.48 11.26
C PHE A 95 -0.63 1.27 11.68
N ILE A 96 -0.53 2.52 11.21
CA ILE A 96 0.54 3.45 11.60
C ILE A 96 -0.08 4.78 12.04
N GLU A 97 0.68 5.56 12.81
CA GLU A 97 0.31 6.90 13.26
C GLU A 97 1.14 7.98 12.56
N GLY A 98 0.59 9.20 12.49
CA GLY A 98 1.30 10.36 11.95
C GLY A 98 0.38 11.34 11.20
N ASP A 99 0.92 12.51 10.87
CA ASP A 99 0.23 13.48 10.03
C ASP A 99 0.46 13.15 8.54
N ILE A 100 -0.63 12.82 7.84
CA ILE A 100 -0.57 12.45 6.43
C ILE A 100 -0.03 13.58 5.54
N GLU A 101 -0.30 14.84 5.88
CA GLU A 101 0.13 15.98 5.06
C GLU A 101 1.63 16.25 5.26
N GLU A 102 2.18 15.92 6.44
CA GLU A 102 3.62 15.95 6.68
C GLU A 102 4.32 14.79 5.96
N ILE A 103 3.85 13.55 6.21
CA ILE A 103 4.47 12.32 5.68
C ILE A 103 4.49 12.29 4.15
N LEU A 104 3.42 12.76 3.50
CA LEU A 104 3.29 12.69 2.03
C LEU A 104 3.60 14.01 1.32
N SER A 105 4.10 15.03 2.04
CA SER A 105 4.40 16.36 1.46
C SER A 105 5.32 16.29 0.24
N GLU A 106 6.44 15.58 0.33
CA GLU A 106 7.39 15.44 -0.79
C GLU A 106 6.81 14.66 -1.97
N VAL A 107 6.03 13.61 -1.68
CA VAL A 107 5.33 12.83 -2.71
C VAL A 107 4.31 13.70 -3.44
N ASP A 108 3.54 14.50 -2.71
CA ASP A 108 2.56 15.44 -3.26
C ASP A 108 3.22 16.50 -4.14
N GLU A 109 4.33 17.08 -3.69
CA GLU A 109 5.09 18.05 -4.46
C GLU A 109 5.59 17.44 -5.78
N LYS A 110 6.28 16.29 -5.73
CA LYS A 110 6.80 15.59 -6.91
C LYS A 110 5.70 15.24 -7.91
N LEU A 111 4.54 14.77 -7.43
CA LEU A 111 3.42 14.39 -8.30
C LEU A 111 2.68 15.61 -8.88
N SER A 112 2.57 16.70 -8.13
CA SER A 112 1.94 17.95 -8.61
C SER A 112 2.65 18.51 -9.85
N ASN A 113 3.98 18.41 -9.88
CA ASN A 113 4.81 18.87 -10.98
C ASN A 113 4.64 18.07 -12.28
N ILE A 114 4.08 16.85 -12.22
CA ILE A 114 3.99 15.93 -13.38
C ILE A 114 2.56 15.76 -13.89
N LYS A 115 1.57 15.86 -13.00
CA LYS A 115 0.13 15.73 -13.33
C LYS A 115 -0.26 16.57 -14.56
N SER A 116 0.36 17.73 -14.71
CA SER A 116 0.07 18.71 -15.78
C SER A 116 0.70 18.36 -17.13
N TYR A 117 1.70 17.46 -17.18
CA TYR A 117 2.57 17.29 -18.36
C TYR A 117 2.58 15.88 -18.95
N ASN A 118 2.22 14.84 -18.19
CA ASN A 118 2.37 13.47 -18.66
C ASN A 118 1.10 12.63 -18.55
N ALA A 119 0.42 12.43 -19.68
CA ALA A 119 -0.79 11.61 -19.77
C ALA A 119 -0.57 10.14 -19.41
N ALA A 120 0.67 9.63 -19.49
CA ALA A 120 0.98 8.23 -19.19
C ALA A 120 0.73 7.84 -17.72
N TYR A 121 0.78 8.81 -16.80
CA TYR A 121 0.57 8.57 -15.36
C TYR A 121 -0.80 9.05 -14.85
N LYS A 122 -1.71 9.43 -15.76
CA LYS A 122 -3.02 9.98 -15.39
C LYS A 122 -3.84 9.01 -14.53
N GLU A 123 -3.83 7.73 -14.90
CA GLU A 123 -4.53 6.68 -14.16
C GLU A 123 -3.90 6.43 -12.78
N ASP A 124 -2.58 6.26 -12.73
CA ASP A 124 -1.81 6.04 -11.50
C ASP A 124 -2.01 7.18 -10.49
N TYR A 125 -1.93 8.42 -10.96
CA TYR A 125 -2.21 9.60 -10.15
C TYR A 125 -3.69 9.66 -9.70
N GLY A 126 -4.60 9.19 -10.55
CA GLY A 126 -6.02 9.07 -10.21
C GLY A 126 -6.27 8.15 -9.02
N LEU A 127 -5.63 6.98 -8.99
CA LEU A 127 -5.72 6.02 -7.88
C LEU A 127 -5.18 6.61 -6.57
N TYR A 128 -4.01 7.27 -6.63
CA TYR A 128 -3.43 7.97 -5.50
C TYR A 128 -4.36 9.07 -4.96
N SER A 129 -4.88 9.92 -5.86
CA SER A 129 -5.75 11.04 -5.50
C SER A 129 -7.07 10.57 -4.89
N ALA A 130 -7.67 9.52 -5.44
CA ALA A 130 -8.90 8.93 -4.91
C ALA A 130 -8.70 8.46 -3.47
N MET A 131 -7.56 7.82 -3.19
CA MET A 131 -7.25 7.35 -1.84
C MET A 131 -7.03 8.51 -0.84
N ARG A 132 -6.29 9.56 -1.25
CA ARG A 132 -6.15 10.79 -0.44
C ARG A 132 -7.50 11.45 -0.15
N MET A 133 -8.40 11.51 -1.13
CA MET A 133 -9.75 12.03 -0.92
C MET A 133 -10.55 11.17 0.06
N ASN A 134 -10.47 9.84 -0.05
CA ASN A 134 -11.17 8.92 0.83
C ASN A 134 -10.67 8.99 2.28
N TYR A 135 -9.36 9.17 2.49
CA TYR A 135 -8.80 9.47 3.82
C TYR A 135 -9.46 10.71 4.43
N LYS A 136 -9.47 11.84 3.70
CA LYS A 136 -10.08 13.10 4.18
C LYS A 136 -11.57 12.95 4.47
N LYS A 137 -12.31 12.19 3.65
CA LYS A 137 -13.74 11.89 3.91
C LYS A 137 -13.95 11.10 5.19
N ALA A 138 -13.12 10.08 5.44
CA ALA A 138 -13.20 9.27 6.66
C ALA A 138 -12.95 10.12 7.91
N VAL A 139 -11.99 11.05 7.86
CA VAL A 139 -11.72 12.00 8.96
C VAL A 139 -12.87 12.99 9.17
N VAL A 140 -13.44 13.53 8.08
CA VAL A 140 -14.45 14.62 8.14
C VAL A 140 -15.89 14.10 8.20
N LYS A 141 -16.13 12.78 8.18
CA LYS A 141 -17.47 12.13 8.11
C LYS A 141 -18.39 12.75 7.07
N LYS A 142 -17.87 12.99 5.86
CA LYS A 142 -18.60 13.70 4.81
C LYS A 142 -19.14 12.72 3.77
N ASP A 143 -20.45 12.79 3.50
CA ASP A 143 -21.17 11.99 2.49
C ASP A 143 -20.82 12.42 1.06
N LEU A 144 -19.59 12.17 0.65
CA LEU A 144 -19.15 12.37 -0.73
C LEU A 144 -19.12 11.03 -1.45
N VAL A 145 -19.87 10.94 -2.55
CA VAL A 145 -19.92 9.76 -3.44
C VAL A 145 -18.48 9.33 -3.81
N PRO A 146 -18.10 8.05 -3.63
CA PRO A 146 -16.83 7.52 -4.11
C PRO A 146 -16.70 7.73 -5.63
N ASP A 147 -15.49 8.04 -6.10
CA ASP A 147 -15.21 7.99 -7.53
C ASP A 147 -15.49 6.56 -8.03
N SER A 148 -16.38 6.40 -9.01
CA SER A 148 -16.86 5.09 -9.48
C SER A 148 -15.77 4.23 -10.13
N SER A 149 -14.58 4.78 -10.37
CA SER A 149 -13.41 4.07 -10.89
C SER A 149 -12.50 3.48 -9.80
N TYR A 150 -12.66 3.90 -8.54
CA TYR A 150 -11.79 3.48 -7.44
C TYR A 150 -12.31 2.20 -6.79
N ASP A 151 -11.60 1.09 -7.01
CA ASP A 151 -11.86 -0.20 -6.37
C ASP A 151 -10.66 -0.63 -5.53
N GLU A 152 -10.76 -0.34 -4.24
CA GLU A 152 -9.74 -0.73 -3.27
C GLU A 152 -9.61 -2.25 -3.14
N GLY A 153 -10.71 -3.00 -3.23
CA GLY A 153 -10.71 -4.46 -3.17
C GLY A 153 -9.86 -5.05 -4.29
N LYS A 154 -9.95 -4.47 -5.49
CA LYS A 154 -9.10 -4.82 -6.64
C LYS A 154 -7.62 -4.53 -6.39
N ILE A 155 -7.29 -3.39 -5.77
CA ILE A 155 -5.89 -3.05 -5.41
C ILE A 155 -5.34 -4.03 -4.38
N LEU A 156 -6.09 -4.31 -3.31
CA LEU A 156 -5.68 -5.29 -2.28
C LEU A 156 -5.53 -6.70 -2.87
N GLY A 157 -6.42 -7.09 -3.80
CA GLY A 157 -6.28 -8.33 -4.57
C GLY A 157 -5.01 -8.37 -5.42
N GLN A 158 -4.62 -7.25 -6.01
CA GLN A 158 -3.39 -7.14 -6.80
C GLN A 158 -2.14 -7.16 -5.91
N ILE A 159 -2.18 -6.57 -4.71
CA ILE A 159 -1.11 -6.71 -3.70
C ILE A 159 -0.95 -8.20 -3.35
N TRP A 160 -2.02 -8.88 -2.97
CA TRP A 160 -2.01 -10.31 -2.66
C TRP A 160 -1.40 -11.14 -3.80
N ASN A 161 -1.86 -10.94 -5.04
CA ASN A 161 -1.36 -11.68 -6.18
C ASN A 161 0.12 -11.39 -6.45
N SER A 162 0.53 -10.12 -6.50
CA SER A 162 1.90 -9.77 -6.85
C SER A 162 2.93 -10.12 -5.77
N CYS A 163 2.51 -10.18 -4.51
CA CYS A 163 3.39 -10.38 -3.37
C CYS A 163 3.45 -11.83 -2.89
N LEU A 164 2.30 -12.52 -2.79
CA LEU A 164 2.20 -13.88 -2.26
C LEU A 164 1.90 -14.93 -3.31
N SER A 165 1.26 -14.58 -4.42
CA SER A 165 1.11 -15.54 -5.51
C SER A 165 2.43 -15.59 -6.27
N LEU A 166 3.15 -16.71 -6.12
CA LEU A 166 4.15 -17.10 -7.09
C LEU A 166 3.43 -17.12 -8.43
N SER A 167 3.72 -16.14 -9.29
CA SER A 167 3.45 -16.28 -10.72
C SER A 167 3.98 -17.65 -11.12
N LYS A 168 3.06 -18.54 -11.49
CA LYS A 168 3.36 -19.84 -12.09
C LYS A 168 4.35 -19.69 -13.22
#